data_AF-A0A484MPM6-F1
#
_entry.id   AF-A0A484MPM6-F1
#
_cell.length_a   1.000
_cell.length_b   1.000
_cell.length_c   1.000
_cell.angle_alpha   90.00
_cell.angle_beta   90.00
_cell.angle_gamma   90.00
#
_symmetry.space_group_name_H-M   'P 1'
#
loop_
_entity.id
_entity.type
_entity.pdbx_description
1 polymer ?
#
loop_
_entity_poly.entity_id
_entity_poly.type
_entity_poly.pdbx_seq_one_letter_code
_entity_poly.pdbx_strand_id
1 'polypeptide(L)'
;MRHYHDYHHRAVDGLVTFLSKSHHDLNLVSFKLEKEFQHVYSDNTNPMKLVSRINKIQQELASIQEQCRELLAAKQDVIDKARATLVLNRSLLQKLQTHAGLPIIDDSNDPEFVNFSQVI
;
A
#
# COMPACT_ATOMS: atom_id res chain seq x y z
N MET A 1 3.88 -43.87 61.56
CA MET A 1 4.59 -43.13 60.50
C MET A 1 4.29 -43.61 59.07
N ARG A 2 3.99 -44.88 58.78
CA ARG A 2 3.69 -45.35 57.40
C ARG A 2 2.39 -44.82 56.77
N HIS A 3 1.36 -44.54 57.57
CA HIS A 3 0.04 -44.08 57.07
C HIS A 3 0.03 -42.68 56.46
N TYR A 4 0.95 -41.80 56.86
CA TYR A 4 1.01 -40.41 56.37
C TYR A 4 1.64 -40.32 54.97
N HIS A 5 2.64 -41.16 54.69
CA HIS A 5 3.31 -41.22 53.38
C HIS A 5 2.38 -41.71 52.27
N ASP A 6 1.54 -42.71 52.58
CA ASP A 6 0.59 -43.30 51.64
C ASP A 6 -0.56 -42.34 51.28
N TYR A 7 -1.01 -41.53 52.26
CA TYR A 7 -2.03 -40.51 52.05
C TYR A 7 -1.50 -39.32 51.22
N HIS A 8 -0.25 -38.93 51.42
CA HIS A 8 0.40 -37.90 50.61
C HIS A 8 0.60 -38.37 49.16
N HIS A 9 0.99 -39.62 48.94
CA HIS A 9 1.10 -40.18 47.58
C HIS A 9 -0.26 -40.19 46.88
N ARG A 10 -1.31 -40.64 47.55
CA ARG A 10 -2.66 -40.68 46.99
C ARG A 10 -3.23 -39.29 46.67
N ALA A 11 -2.91 -38.28 47.48
CA ALA A 11 -3.31 -36.89 47.22
C ALA A 11 -2.56 -36.30 46.01
N VAL A 12 -1.26 -36.61 45.87
CA VAL A 12 -0.45 -36.22 44.71
C VAL A 12 -0.93 -36.94 43.44
N ASP A 13 -1.22 -38.23 43.50
CA ASP A 13 -1.76 -39.01 42.38
C ASP A 13 -3.15 -38.49 41.96
N GLY A 14 -3.97 -38.07 42.94
CA GLY A 14 -5.24 -37.40 42.70
C GLY A 14 -5.07 -36.06 41.99
N LEU A 15 -4.08 -35.26 42.38
CA LEU A 15 -3.76 -33.99 41.74
C LEU A 15 -3.24 -34.19 40.31
N VAL A 16 -2.35 -35.16 40.09
CA VAL A 16 -1.86 -35.53 38.76
C VAL A 16 -3.01 -35.95 37.87
N THR A 17 -3.90 -36.82 38.36
CA THR A 17 -5.09 -37.26 37.63
C THR A 17 -6.01 -36.09 37.28
N PHE A 18 -6.23 -35.17 38.22
CA PHE A 18 -7.05 -33.97 37.99
C PHE A 18 -6.43 -33.03 36.94
N LEU A 19 -5.12 -32.80 37.00
CA LEU A 19 -4.40 -31.97 36.02
C LEU A 19 -4.38 -32.64 34.65
N SER A 20 -4.16 -33.95 34.57
CA SER A 20 -4.23 -34.70 33.31
C SER A 20 -5.62 -34.63 32.69
N LYS A 21 -6.68 -34.76 33.52
CA LYS A 21 -8.05 -34.59 33.06
C LYS A 21 -8.30 -33.17 32.57
N SER A 22 -7.92 -32.16 33.35
CA SER A 22 -8.08 -30.75 32.98
C SER A 22 -7.35 -30.41 31.69
N HIS A 23 -6.15 -30.97 31.50
CA HIS A 23 -5.38 -30.82 30.26
C HIS A 23 -6.10 -31.47 29.08
N HIS A 24 -6.65 -32.67 29.26
CA HIS A 24 -7.46 -33.32 28.24
C HIS A 24 -8.70 -32.52 27.88
N ASP A 25 -9.42 -32.00 28.89
CA ASP A 25 -10.62 -31.19 28.70
C ASP A 25 -10.30 -29.89 27.94
N LEU A 26 -9.19 -29.22 28.27
CA LEU A 26 -8.72 -28.03 27.54
C LEU A 26 -8.34 -28.34 26.09
N ASN A 27 -7.66 -29.46 25.83
CA ASN A 27 -7.33 -29.87 24.47
C ASN A 27 -8.58 -30.17 23.64
N LEU A 28 -9.59 -30.80 24.26
CA LEU A 28 -10.87 -31.06 23.60
C LEU A 28 -11.60 -29.76 23.25
N VAL A 29 -11.63 -28.79 24.17
CA VAL A 29 -12.19 -27.45 23.91
C VAL A 29 -11.46 -26.76 22.77
N SER A 30 -10.12 -26.74 22.81
CA SER A 30 -9.28 -26.15 21.76
C SER A 30 -9.57 -26.77 20.39
N PHE A 31 -9.63 -28.10 20.31
CA PHE A 31 -9.93 -28.81 19.07
C PHE A 31 -11.33 -28.49 18.53
N LYS A 32 -12.35 -28.41 19.40
CA LYS A 32 -13.71 -28.04 18.99
C LYS A 32 -13.78 -26.61 18.46
N LEU A 33 -13.14 -25.67 19.16
CA LEU A 33 -13.08 -24.26 18.74
C LEU A 33 -12.39 -24.12 17.39
N GLU A 34 -11.28 -24.82 17.16
CA GLU A 34 -10.59 -24.79 15.87
C GLU A 34 -11.47 -25.35 14.75
N LYS A 35 -12.17 -26.46 15.00
CA LYS A 35 -13.08 -27.05 14.02
C LYS A 35 -14.27 -26.13 13.70
N GLU A 36 -14.86 -25.50 14.72
CA GLU A 36 -15.93 -24.52 14.54
C GLU A 36 -15.43 -23.29 13.79
N PHE A 37 -14.24 -22.80 14.11
CA PHE A 37 -13.61 -21.69 13.42
C PHE A 37 -13.42 -21.98 11.93
N GLN A 38 -12.87 -23.14 11.57
CA GLN A 38 -12.71 -23.57 10.17
C GLN A 38 -14.04 -23.81 9.45
N HIS A 39 -15.07 -24.24 10.18
CA HIS A 39 -16.40 -24.47 9.61
C HIS A 39 -17.15 -23.16 9.33
N VAL A 40 -17.08 -22.20 10.27
CA VAL A 40 -17.75 -20.90 10.19
C VAL A 40 -17.02 -19.99 9.20
N TYR A 41 -15.70 -19.98 9.22
CA TYR A 41 -14.90 -19.12 8.36
C TYR A 41 -14.23 -19.94 7.26
N SER A 42 -14.80 -19.82 6.05
CA SER A 42 -14.11 -20.25 4.83
C SER A 42 -12.86 -19.42 4.58
N ASP A 43 -12.00 -19.87 3.66
CA ASP A 43 -10.70 -19.24 3.40
C ASP A 43 -10.78 -17.72 3.13
N ASN A 44 -11.83 -17.30 2.42
CA ASN A 44 -12.07 -15.91 2.04
C ASN A 44 -12.74 -15.07 3.14
N THR A 45 -13.26 -15.70 4.19
CA THR A 45 -13.94 -15.03 5.32
C THR A 45 -13.17 -15.10 6.63
N ASN A 46 -12.02 -15.81 6.64
CA ASN A 46 -11.12 -15.87 7.78
C ASN A 46 -10.63 -14.46 8.17
N PRO A 47 -10.95 -13.97 9.39
CA PRO A 47 -10.59 -12.62 9.83
C PRO A 47 -9.08 -12.33 9.78
N MET A 48 -8.23 -13.31 10.09
CA MET A 48 -6.77 -13.14 10.03
C MET A 48 -6.28 -12.95 8.59
N LYS A 49 -6.85 -13.71 7.65
CA LYS A 49 -6.55 -13.57 6.22
C LYS A 49 -7.11 -12.26 5.63
N LEU A 50 -8.26 -11.81 6.13
CA LEU A 50 -8.82 -10.51 5.74
C LEU A 50 -7.92 -9.36 6.17
N VAL A 51 -7.46 -9.37 7.43
CA VAL A 51 -6.54 -8.35 7.94
C VAL A 51 -5.23 -8.34 7.15
N SER A 52 -4.65 -9.51 6.84
CA SER A 52 -3.42 -9.57 6.05
C SER A 52 -3.61 -9.02 4.63
N ARG A 53 -4.74 -9.34 3.98
CA ARG A 53 -5.11 -8.78 2.66
C ARG A 53 -5.33 -7.28 2.73
N ILE A 54 -6.01 -6.77 3.74
CA ILE A 54 -6.24 -5.33 3.94
C ILE A 54 -4.91 -4.61 4.10
N ASN A 55 -4.01 -5.12 4.94
CA ASN A 55 -2.68 -4.53 5.15
C ASN A 55 -1.86 -4.52 3.86
N LYS A 56 -1.91 -5.62 3.08
CA LYS A 56 -1.26 -5.70 1.78
C LYS A 56 -1.81 -4.63 0.81
N ILE A 57 -3.13 -4.50 0.71
CA ILE A 57 -3.77 -3.48 -0.15
C ILE A 57 -3.37 -2.07 0.30
N GLN A 58 -3.32 -1.80 1.60
CA GLN A 58 -2.91 -0.49 2.12
C GLN A 58 -1.45 -0.15 1.74
N GLN A 59 -0.54 -1.12 1.81
CA GLN A 59 0.85 -0.95 1.40
C GLN A 59 0.97 -0.73 -0.11
N GLU A 60 0.31 -1.57 -0.91
CA GLU A 60 0.31 -1.45 -2.37
C GLU A 60 -0.30 -0.12 -2.83
N LEU A 61 -1.40 0.32 -2.20
CA LEU A 61 -2.04 1.59 -2.51
C LEU A 61 -1.11 2.78 -2.24
N ALA A 62 -0.42 2.80 -1.10
CA ALA A 62 0.54 3.85 -0.78
C ALA A 62 1.69 3.90 -1.80
N SER A 63 2.19 2.73 -2.22
CA SER A 63 3.23 2.64 -3.25
C SER A 63 2.75 3.14 -4.61
N ILE A 64 1.54 2.76 -5.04
CA ILE A 64 0.95 3.22 -6.31
C ILE A 64 0.71 4.73 -6.29
N GLN A 65 0.23 5.28 -5.17
CA GLN A 65 0.03 6.73 -5.03
C GLN A 65 1.34 7.50 -5.23
N GLU A 66 2.44 7.02 -4.67
CA GLU A 66 3.74 7.66 -4.85
C GLU A 66 4.22 7.56 -6.29
N GLN A 67 4.12 6.38 -6.92
CA GLN A 67 4.45 6.22 -8.33
C GLN A 67 3.62 7.14 -9.25
N CYS A 68 2.34 7.33 -8.96
CA CYS A 68 1.50 8.27 -9.71
C CYS A 68 1.95 9.73 -9.52
N ARG A 69 2.40 10.12 -8.33
CA ARG A 69 2.93 11.47 -8.09
C ARG A 69 4.23 11.71 -8.84
N GLU A 70 5.16 10.76 -8.78
CA GLU A 70 6.41 10.82 -9.53
C GLU A 70 6.16 10.90 -11.04
N LEU A 71 5.24 10.09 -11.56
CA LEU A 71 4.86 10.11 -12.97
C LEU A 71 4.25 11.45 -13.39
N LEU A 72 3.38 12.03 -12.56
CA LEU A 72 2.80 13.34 -12.81
C LEU A 72 3.86 14.44 -12.82
N ALA A 73 4.81 14.40 -11.87
CA ALA A 73 5.93 15.34 -11.83
C ALA A 73 6.82 15.21 -13.06
N ALA A 74 7.17 13.98 -13.47
CA ALA A 74 7.96 13.74 -14.67
C ALA A 74 7.24 14.20 -15.94
N LYS A 75 5.92 13.98 -16.04
CA LYS A 75 5.11 14.49 -17.15
C LYS A 75 5.14 16.02 -17.20
N GLN A 76 4.98 16.69 -16.05
CA GLN A 76 4.99 18.15 -15.99
C GLN A 76 6.36 18.71 -16.41
N ASP A 77 7.45 18.14 -15.92
CA ASP A 77 8.82 18.53 -16.31
C ASP A 77 9.05 18.40 -17.84
N VAL A 78 8.56 17.33 -18.48
CA VAL A 78 8.64 17.18 -19.94
C VAL A 78 7.82 18.25 -20.66
N ILE A 79 6.61 18.55 -20.19
CA ILE A 79 5.76 19.60 -20.74
C ILE A 79 6.47 20.96 -20.66
N ASP A 80 7.05 21.28 -19.51
CA ASP A 80 7.72 22.57 -19.29
C ASP A 80 8.98 22.70 -20.15
N LYS A 81 9.77 21.62 -20.29
CA LYS A 81 10.93 21.59 -21.19
C LYS A 81 10.54 21.75 -22.65
N ALA A 82 9.47 21.10 -23.09
CA ALA A 82 8.96 21.24 -24.45
C ALA A 82 8.46 22.66 -24.71
N ARG A 83 7.71 23.25 -23.76
CA ARG A 83 7.24 24.65 -23.81
C ARG A 83 8.41 25.62 -23.91
N ALA A 84 9.38 25.52 -23.00
CA ALA A 84 10.56 26.38 -23.00
C ALA A 84 11.31 26.30 -24.34
N THR A 85 11.51 25.09 -24.86
CA THR A 85 12.21 24.88 -26.14
C THR A 85 11.45 25.49 -27.31
N LEU A 86 10.12 25.31 -27.38
CA LEU A 86 9.29 25.88 -28.45
C LEU A 86 9.26 27.41 -28.41
N VAL A 87 9.13 28.01 -27.22
CA VAL A 87 9.20 29.47 -27.04
C VAL A 87 10.57 30.02 -27.46
N LEU A 88 11.66 29.35 -27.05
CA LEU A 88 13.02 29.73 -27.46
C LEU A 88 13.19 29.64 -28.97
N ASN A 89 12.84 28.50 -29.58
CA ASN A 89 12.94 28.29 -31.03
C ASN A 89 12.15 29.35 -31.82
N ARG A 90 10.94 29.69 -31.36
CA ARG A 90 10.15 30.78 -31.96
C ARG A 90 10.89 32.11 -31.91
N SER A 91 11.45 32.47 -30.75
CA SER A 91 12.19 33.73 -30.60
C SER A 91 13.42 33.79 -31.53
N LEU A 92 14.10 32.66 -31.74
CA LEU A 92 15.22 32.53 -32.68
C LEU A 92 14.76 32.70 -34.13
N LEU A 93 13.65 32.07 -34.52
CA LEU A 93 13.07 32.21 -35.86
C LEU A 93 12.67 33.66 -36.17
N GLN A 94 12.04 34.36 -35.22
CA GLN A 94 11.68 35.77 -35.39
C GLN A 94 12.91 36.67 -35.57
N LYS A 95 13.98 36.42 -34.82
CA LYS A 95 15.27 37.12 -35.01
C LYS A 95 15.84 36.86 -36.41
N LEU A 96 15.84 35.60 -36.87
CA LEU A 96 16.31 35.25 -38.22
C LEU A 96 15.47 35.91 -39.32
N GLN A 97 14.14 35.94 -39.19
CA GLN A 97 13.26 36.66 -40.12
C GLN A 97 13.60 38.15 -40.19
N THR A 98 13.80 38.78 -39.02
CA THR A 98 14.20 40.19 -38.91
C THR A 98 15.51 40.44 -39.66
N HIS A 99 16.52 39.58 -39.47
CA HIS A 99 17.82 39.70 -40.14
C HIS A 99 17.75 39.44 -41.64
N ALA A 100 16.84 38.58 -42.10
CA ALA A 100 16.62 38.29 -43.52
C ALA A 100 15.74 39.32 -44.24
N GLY A 101 15.20 40.32 -43.53
CA GLY A 101 14.26 41.30 -44.08
C GLY A 101 12.89 40.69 -44.43
N LEU A 102 12.58 39.52 -43.86
CA LEU A 102 11.28 38.86 -44.03
C LEU A 102 10.27 39.41 -43.02
N PRO A 103 8.97 39.50 -43.39
CA PRO A 103 7.93 39.91 -42.46
C PRO A 103 7.87 38.95 -41.27
N ILE A 104 7.82 39.52 -40.06
CA ILE A 104 7.66 38.77 -38.81
C ILE A 104 6.20 38.34 -38.72
N ILE A 105 5.98 37.04 -38.48
CA ILE A 105 4.65 36.53 -38.14
C ILE A 105 4.39 36.88 -36.68
N ASP A 106 3.59 37.93 -36.47
CA ASP A 106 3.21 38.42 -35.14
C ASP A 106 1.93 37.73 -34.65
N ASP A 107 2.10 36.57 -34.01
CA ASP A 107 1.03 35.91 -33.26
C ASP A 107 1.20 36.16 -31.74
N SER A 108 1.75 37.32 -31.34
CA SER A 108 1.87 37.67 -29.91
C SER A 108 0.51 37.77 -29.21
N ASN A 109 -0.56 37.96 -29.99
CA ASN A 109 -1.95 37.94 -29.53
C ASN A 109 -2.64 36.57 -29.69
N ASP A 110 -1.92 35.54 -30.14
CA ASP A 110 -2.45 34.19 -30.21
C ASP A 110 -2.69 33.64 -28.79
N PRO A 111 -3.96 33.38 -28.42
CA PRO A 111 -4.31 32.85 -27.10
C PRO A 111 -3.61 31.52 -26.80
N GLU A 112 -3.33 30.71 -27.82
CA GLU A 112 -2.69 29.40 -27.67
C GLU A 112 -1.22 29.56 -27.29
N PHE A 113 -0.51 30.50 -27.94
CA PHE A 113 0.87 30.82 -27.61
C PHE A 113 1.03 31.49 -26.23
N VAL A 114 0.12 32.41 -25.87
CA VAL A 114 0.13 33.05 -24.54
C VAL A 114 -0.03 31.99 -23.43
N ASN A 115 -0.95 31.04 -23.61
CA ASN A 115 -1.10 29.91 -22.70
C ASN A 115 0.17 29.04 -22.65
N PHE A 116 0.79 28.79 -23.80
CA PHE A 116 2.03 28.02 -23.90
C PHE A 116 3.23 28.67 -23.19
N SER A 117 3.26 30.01 -23.15
CA SER A 117 4.34 30.78 -22.53
C SER A 117 4.24 30.89 -21.00
N GLN A 118 3.09 30.56 -20.42
CA GLN A 118 2.91 30.50 -18.98
C GLN A 118 3.49 29.19 -18.45
N VAL A 119 4.60 29.29 -17.72
CA VAL A 119 5.17 28.17 -16.95
C VAL A 119 4.19 27.83 -15.82
N ILE A 120 3.83 26.55 -15.68
CA ILE A 120 2.92 26.06 -14.63
C ILE A 120 3.73 25.22 -13.65
#